data_AF-A0A512BHG8-F1
#
_entry.id   AF-A0A512BHG8-F1
#
_cell.length_a   1.000
_cell.length_b   1.000
_cell.length_c   1.000
_cell.angle_alpha   90.00
_cell.angle_beta   90.00
_cell.angle_gamma   90.00
#
_symmetry.space_group_name_H-M   'P 1'
#
loop_
_entity.id
_entity.type
_entity.pdbx_description
1 polymer ?
#
loop_
_entity_poly.entity_id
_entity_poly.type
_entity_poly.pdbx_seq_one_letter_code
_entity_poly.pdbx_strand_id
1 'polypeptide(L)'
;MTSFSQGDKDSYCIVTLRGSTVKNILNSYPSFKYFDFSFKQVNSKSYILTGYAYDGNDNKLGGLITLDSMAAKPRSLKNLSLGHLRLPLETMIERNVDGSENYVLTPKKCKKDGEMLDYVSYRFSNRVAKEENAFLSAKAVIEFDLNPSPPY
;
A
#
# COMPACT_ATOMS: atom_id res chain seq x y z
N MET A 1 -17.93 -23.06 17.46
CA MET A 1 -16.86 -23.22 16.45
C MET A 1 -17.22 -22.40 15.23
N THR A 2 -16.57 -21.26 15.03
CA THR A 2 -16.65 -20.50 13.78
C THR A 2 -15.38 -20.79 13.01
N SER A 3 -15.49 -21.61 11.96
CA SER A 3 -14.40 -21.86 11.03
C SER A 3 -14.20 -20.62 10.17
N PHE A 4 -13.03 -20.02 10.24
CA PHE A 4 -12.58 -19.11 9.19
C PHE A 4 -11.87 -19.96 8.14
N SER A 5 -12.64 -20.42 7.15
CA SER A 5 -12.06 -20.82 5.88
C SER A 5 -11.58 -19.56 5.18
N GLN A 6 -10.27 -19.38 5.02
CA GLN A 6 -9.76 -18.60 3.87
C GLN A 6 -10.10 -19.44 2.64
N GLY A 7 -11.31 -19.25 2.12
CA GLY A 7 -11.64 -19.81 0.81
C GLY A 7 -10.78 -19.12 -0.23
N ASP A 8 -10.58 -19.79 -1.37
CA ASP A 8 -10.01 -19.29 -2.64
C ASP A 8 -10.63 -17.96 -3.18
N LYS A 9 -11.37 -17.21 -2.37
CA LYS A 9 -12.21 -16.05 -2.72
C LYS A 9 -11.62 -14.70 -2.31
N ASP A 10 -10.47 -14.68 -1.65
CA ASP A 10 -9.86 -13.45 -1.11
C ASP A 10 -8.53 -13.08 -1.80
N SER A 11 -8.57 -12.93 -3.13
CA SER A 11 -7.43 -12.43 -3.93
C SER A 11 -7.30 -10.90 -3.80
N TYR A 12 -6.67 -10.42 -2.73
CA TYR A 12 -6.29 -9.00 -2.61
C TYR A 12 -5.07 -8.70 -3.48
N CYS A 13 -5.02 -7.53 -4.12
CA CYS A 13 -3.83 -7.09 -4.84
C CYS A 13 -2.76 -6.68 -3.83
N ILE A 14 -1.98 -7.65 -3.36
CA ILE A 14 -0.75 -7.38 -2.62
C ILE A 14 0.19 -6.68 -3.60
N VAL A 15 0.70 -5.50 -3.25
CA VAL A 15 1.66 -4.78 -4.10
C VAL A 15 2.96 -4.56 -3.36
N THR A 16 4.07 -4.46 -4.10
CA THR A 16 5.40 -4.21 -3.54
C THR A 16 5.87 -2.80 -3.88
N LEU A 17 6.24 -2.04 -2.86
CA LEU A 17 7.07 -0.86 -2.96
C LEU A 17 8.53 -1.29 -2.81
N ARG A 18 9.32 -1.21 -3.88
CA ARG A 18 10.73 -1.62 -3.85
C ARG A 18 11.55 -0.72 -2.93
N GLY A 19 12.40 -1.32 -2.10
CA GLY A 19 13.32 -0.60 -1.22
C GLY A 19 14.25 0.32 -2.00
N SER A 20 14.71 -0.13 -3.17
CA SER A 20 15.51 0.69 -4.07
C SER A 20 14.81 1.99 -4.50
N THR A 21 13.49 1.96 -4.69
CA THR A 21 12.71 3.17 -5.02
C THR A 21 12.72 4.12 -3.84
N VAL A 22 12.44 3.62 -2.63
CA VAL A 22 12.46 4.41 -1.39
C VAL A 22 13.84 5.03 -1.18
N LYS A 23 14.88 4.21 -1.22
CA LYS A 23 16.27 4.64 -1.05
C LYS A 23 16.69 5.69 -2.07
N ASN A 24 16.32 5.51 -3.33
CA ASN A 24 16.65 6.49 -4.38
C ASN A 24 15.96 7.82 -4.13
N ILE A 25 14.69 7.83 -3.73
CA ILE A 25 13.96 9.06 -3.44
C ILE A 25 14.56 9.79 -2.23
N LEU A 26 14.80 9.06 -1.12
CA LEU A 26 15.39 9.63 0.09
C LEU A 26 16.78 10.22 -0.17
N ASN A 27 17.59 9.59 -1.03
CA ASN A 27 18.94 10.06 -1.33
C ASN A 27 18.97 11.19 -2.38
N SER A 28 18.07 11.16 -3.37
CA SER A 28 18.11 12.08 -4.52
C SER A 28 17.35 13.38 -4.27
N TYR A 29 16.37 13.36 -3.37
CA TYR A 29 15.48 14.50 -3.13
C TYR A 29 15.44 14.86 -1.65
N PRO A 30 16.36 15.74 -1.17
CA PRO A 30 16.37 16.21 0.22
C PRO A 30 15.08 16.92 0.65
N SER A 31 14.31 17.45 -0.31
CA SER A 31 13.02 18.10 -0.09
C SER A 31 11.83 17.13 0.01
N PHE A 32 12.04 15.83 -0.15
CA PHE A 32 10.99 14.82 -0.08
C PHE A 32 10.18 14.91 1.22
N LYS A 33 8.86 14.78 1.10
CA LYS A 33 7.91 14.79 2.23
C LYS A 33 6.98 13.62 2.29
N TYR A 34 6.48 13.10 1.17
CA TYR A 34 5.59 11.95 1.20
C TYR A 34 5.51 11.25 -0.16
N PHE A 35 5.16 9.98 -0.14
CA PHE A 35 4.61 9.29 -1.31
C PHE A 35 3.09 9.40 -1.31
N ASP A 36 2.50 9.55 -2.49
CA ASP A 36 1.05 9.41 -2.71
C ASP A 36 0.80 8.47 -3.88
N PHE A 37 0.12 7.37 -3.59
CA PHE A 37 -0.24 6.35 -4.56
C PHE A 37 -1.75 6.19 -4.65
N SER A 38 -2.26 6.08 -5.88
CA SER A 38 -3.66 5.87 -6.18
C SER A 38 -3.85 4.71 -7.15
N PHE A 39 -5.06 4.15 -7.15
CA PHE A 39 -5.41 3.08 -8.07
C PHE A 39 -5.63 3.63 -9.47
N LYS A 40 -4.91 3.06 -10.45
CA LYS A 40 -5.14 3.30 -11.86
C LYS A 40 -5.75 2.06 -12.49
N GLN A 41 -6.94 2.21 -13.07
CA GLN A 41 -7.57 1.15 -13.84
C GLN A 41 -6.77 0.90 -15.12
N VAL A 42 -6.40 -0.36 -15.37
CA VAL A 42 -5.71 -0.77 -16.60
C VAL A 42 -6.62 -1.53 -17.57
N ASN A 43 -7.66 -2.18 -17.06
CA ASN A 43 -8.75 -2.77 -17.86
C ASN A 43 -10.01 -2.96 -17.01
N SER A 44 -11.06 -3.59 -17.56
CA SER A 44 -12.36 -3.77 -16.91
C SER A 44 -12.33 -4.51 -15.57
N LYS A 45 -11.26 -5.25 -15.25
CA LYS A 45 -11.14 -6.05 -14.02
C LYS A 45 -9.80 -5.90 -13.31
N SER A 46 -8.94 -4.98 -13.75
CA SER A 46 -7.57 -4.88 -13.22
C SER A 46 -7.19 -3.44 -12.92
N TYR A 47 -6.52 -3.29 -11.79
CA TYR A 47 -6.00 -2.04 -11.28
C TYR A 47 -4.54 -2.25 -10.89
N ILE A 48 -3.74 -1.21 -11.12
CA ILE A 48 -2.38 -1.09 -10.59
C ILE A 48 -2.35 0.04 -9.57
N LEU A 49 -1.40 0.00 -8.64
CA LEU A 49 -1.14 1.14 -7.77
C LEU A 49 0.02 1.95 -8.35
N THR A 50 -0.22 3.23 -8.60
CA THR A 50 0.76 4.14 -9.19
C THR A 50 0.74 5.47 -8.45
N GLY A 51 1.84 6.19 -8.45
CA GLY A 51 1.93 7.43 -7.71
C GLY A 51 3.24 8.17 -7.91
N TYR A 52 3.44 9.18 -7.08
CA TYR A 52 4.63 10.02 -7.12
C TYR A 52 5.16 10.27 -5.71
N ALA A 53 6.43 10.65 -5.64
CA ALA A 53 7.00 11.32 -4.49
C ALA A 53 6.70 12.83 -4.58
N TYR A 54 6.52 13.48 -3.44
CA TYR A 54 6.18 14.90 -3.35
C TYR A 54 7.06 15.62 -2.33
N ASP A 55 7.32 16.91 -2.59
CA ASP A 55 7.93 17.82 -1.61
C ASP A 55 6.88 18.47 -0.69
N GLY A 56 7.32 19.39 0.17
CA GLY A 56 6.43 20.12 1.09
C GLY A 56 5.52 21.16 0.45
N ASN A 57 5.68 21.43 -0.84
CA ASN A 57 4.86 22.35 -1.63
C ASN A 57 3.99 21.58 -2.64
N ASP A 58 3.83 20.26 -2.46
CA ASP A 58 3.09 19.36 -3.34
C ASP A 58 3.61 19.32 -4.80
N ASN A 59 4.88 19.66 -5.03
CA ASN A 59 5.54 19.43 -6.31
C ASN A 59 5.97 17.97 -6.43
N LYS A 60 5.76 17.38 -7.62
CA LYS A 60 6.20 16.02 -7.93
C LYS A 60 7.72 15.94 -7.99
N LEU A 61 8.27 14.89 -7.39
CA LEU A 61 9.68 14.55 -7.39
C LEU A 61 9.91 13.30 -8.25
N GLY A 62 10.70 13.46 -9.31
CA GLY A 62 11.03 12.37 -10.22
C GLY A 62 9.88 11.90 -11.11
N GLY A 63 9.95 10.64 -11.54
CA GLY A 63 8.99 10.03 -12.46
C GLY A 63 7.83 9.31 -11.76
N LEU A 64 6.88 8.82 -12.57
CA LEU A 64 5.78 7.96 -12.09
C LEU A 64 6.34 6.67 -11.49
N ILE A 65 5.94 6.37 -10.25
CA ILE A 65 6.25 5.12 -9.56
C ILE A 65 5.08 4.17 -9.78
N THR A 66 5.37 2.98 -10.30
CA THR A 66 4.39 1.89 -10.41
C THR A 66 4.77 0.80 -9.41
N LEU A 67 3.84 0.38 -8.57
CA LEU A 67 4.08 -0.71 -7.63
C LEU A 67 3.86 -2.05 -8.31
N ASP A 68 4.73 -3.01 -8.01
CA ASP A 68 4.64 -4.35 -8.59
C ASP A 68 3.48 -5.11 -7.95
N SER A 69 2.57 -5.65 -8.75
CA SER A 69 1.53 -6.55 -8.24
C SER A 69 2.12 -7.92 -7.93
N MET A 70 1.84 -8.42 -6.73
CA MET A 70 2.17 -9.78 -6.30
C MET A 70 1.00 -10.76 -6.49
N ALA A 71 -0.19 -10.28 -6.86
CA ALA A 71 -1.38 -11.11 -7.02
C ALA A 71 -1.63 -11.45 -8.49
N ALA A 72 -2.01 -12.71 -8.77
CA ALA A 72 -2.35 -13.14 -10.12
C ALA A 72 -3.66 -12.49 -10.66
N LYS A 73 -4.56 -12.02 -9.78
CA LYS A 73 -5.84 -11.38 -10.14
C LYS A 73 -6.26 -10.33 -9.10
N PRO A 74 -6.48 -9.04 -9.47
CA PRO A 74 -7.05 -8.04 -8.57
C PRO A 74 -8.55 -8.31 -8.31
N ARG A 75 -9.03 -8.13 -7.07
CA ARG A 75 -10.47 -8.13 -6.73
C ARG A 75 -11.18 -6.94 -7.41
N SER A 76 -12.48 -7.10 -7.67
CA SER A 76 -13.42 -5.98 -7.87
C SER A 76 -13.70 -5.28 -6.54
N LEU A 77 -12.74 -4.51 -6.02
CA LEU A 77 -13.05 -3.52 -5.00
C LEU A 77 -13.82 -2.37 -5.68
N LYS A 78 -14.95 -1.93 -5.08
CA LYS A 78 -15.67 -0.76 -5.59
C LYS A 78 -14.97 0.51 -5.11
N ASN A 79 -15.14 1.61 -5.82
CA ASN A 79 -14.62 2.94 -5.41
C ASN A 79 -13.10 2.99 -5.14
N LEU A 80 -12.32 2.10 -5.76
CA LEU A 80 -10.85 2.12 -5.70
C LEU A 80 -10.25 3.47 -6.09
N SER A 81 -10.91 4.19 -6.99
CA SER A 81 -10.53 5.55 -7.40
C SER A 81 -10.51 6.55 -6.25
N LEU A 82 -11.18 6.26 -5.13
CA LEU A 82 -11.19 7.11 -3.93
C LEU A 82 -10.13 6.68 -2.89
N GLY A 83 -9.45 5.55 -3.11
CA GLY A 83 -8.41 5.04 -2.21
C GLY A 83 -7.05 5.64 -2.56
N HIS A 84 -6.53 6.49 -1.67
CA HIS A 84 -5.17 7.02 -1.73
C HIS A 84 -4.32 6.45 -0.59
N LEU A 85 -3.11 6.02 -0.93
CA LEU A 85 -2.07 5.63 0.00
C LEU A 85 -1.06 6.77 0.10
N ARG A 86 -1.19 7.56 1.17
CA ARG A 86 -0.19 8.55 1.54
C ARG A 86 0.78 7.93 2.55
N LEU A 87 2.07 7.97 2.26
CA LEU A 87 3.13 7.54 3.15
C LEU A 87 4.03 8.75 3.46
N PRO A 88 3.78 9.46 4.57
CA PRO A 88 4.58 10.61 5.00
C PRO A 88 5.98 10.21 5.45
N LEU A 89 6.96 11.09 5.23
CA LEU A 89 8.33 10.93 5.69
C LEU A 89 8.41 10.75 7.20
N GLU A 90 7.60 11.46 7.98
CA GLU A 90 7.55 11.30 9.44
C GLU A 90 7.17 9.88 9.83
N THR A 91 6.10 9.33 9.23
CA THR A 91 5.70 7.93 9.43
C THR A 91 6.79 6.97 8.98
N MET A 92 7.50 7.26 7.88
CA MET A 92 8.62 6.44 7.43
C MET A 92 9.76 6.43 8.44
N ILE A 93 10.14 7.58 9.00
CA ILE A 93 11.19 7.70 10.02
C ILE A 93 10.80 6.93 11.28
N GLU A 94 9.59 7.17 11.80
CA GLU A 94 9.06 6.50 13.01
C GLU A 94 9.04 4.98 12.87
N ARG A 95 8.86 4.49 11.64
CA ARG A 95 8.71 3.06 11.34
C ARG A 95 9.94 2.44 10.67
N ASN A 96 11.07 3.17 10.60
CA ASN A 96 12.32 2.72 9.96
C ASN A 96 12.16 2.26 8.50
N VAL A 97 11.33 2.95 7.72
CA VAL A 97 11.15 2.73 6.29
C VAL A 97 12.22 3.53 5.53
N ASP A 98 13.40 2.95 5.38
CA ASP A 98 14.61 3.58 4.82
C ASP A 98 15.00 3.08 3.41
N GLY A 99 14.30 2.08 2.89
CA GLY A 99 14.60 1.45 1.60
C GLY A 99 15.67 0.37 1.64
N SER A 100 16.07 -0.10 2.84
CA SER A 100 16.94 -1.26 3.01
C SER A 100 16.28 -2.58 2.56
N GLU A 101 14.94 -2.62 2.57
CA GLU A 101 14.14 -3.79 2.21
C GLU A 101 13.00 -3.42 1.26
N ASN A 102 12.43 -4.42 0.59
CA ASN A 102 11.17 -4.25 -0.13
C ASN A 102 10.00 -4.27 0.84
N TYR A 103 8.99 -3.45 0.56
CA TYR A 103 7.82 -3.33 1.41
C TYR A 103 6.57 -3.80 0.69
N VAL A 104 5.81 -4.62 1.39
CA VAL A 104 4.55 -5.21 0.98
C VAL A 104 3.42 -4.33 1.49
N LEU A 105 2.50 -4.02 0.59
CA LEU A 105 1.32 -3.23 0.83
C LEU A 105 0.11 -4.11 0.58
N THR A 106 -0.61 -4.44 1.65
CA THR A 106 -1.80 -5.28 1.58
C THR A 106 -3.05 -4.43 1.77
N PRO A 107 -3.89 -4.29 0.73
CA PRO A 107 -5.18 -3.62 0.82
C PRO A 107 -6.09 -4.25 1.88
N LYS A 108 -6.76 -3.41 2.66
CA LYS A 108 -7.78 -3.78 3.64
C LYS A 108 -9.06 -3.00 3.34
N LYS A 109 -10.21 -3.67 3.40
CA LYS A 109 -11.52 -2.99 3.32
C LYS A 109 -11.79 -2.25 4.62
N CYS A 110 -12.10 -0.96 4.52
CA CYS A 110 -12.58 -0.18 5.66
C CYS A 110 -14.07 0.12 5.53
N LYS A 111 -14.72 0.38 6.68
CA LYS A 111 -16.03 1.03 6.74
C LYS A 111 -15.81 2.47 7.20
N LYS A 112 -16.57 3.41 6.66
CA LYS A 112 -16.57 4.81 7.11
C LYS A 112 -18.00 5.16 7.52
N ASP A 113 -18.17 5.71 8.72
CA ASP A 113 -19.44 6.23 9.22
C ASP A 113 -20.61 5.22 9.19
N GLY A 114 -20.32 3.93 9.45
CA GLY A 114 -21.32 2.87 9.44
C GLY A 114 -21.74 2.39 8.04
N GLU A 115 -21.35 3.12 6.99
CA GLU A 115 -21.58 2.75 5.61
C GLU A 115 -20.43 1.89 5.05
N MET A 116 -20.80 0.93 4.21
CA MET A 116 -19.86 0.13 3.42
C MET A 116 -19.34 0.96 2.24
N LEU A 117 -18.64 2.05 2.54
CA LEU A 117 -17.85 2.75 1.54
C LEU A 117 -16.53 1.98 1.43
N ASP A 118 -16.33 1.27 0.32
CA ASP A 118 -15.11 0.52 0.01
C ASP A 118 -13.91 1.50 -0.16
N TYR A 119 -13.40 2.07 0.94
CA TYR A 119 -12.10 2.75 0.95
C TYR A 119 -11.01 1.75 1.35
N VAL A 120 -9.81 1.94 0.80
CA VAL A 120 -8.69 1.02 0.98
C VAL A 120 -7.71 1.59 2.01
N SER A 121 -7.58 0.93 3.17
CA SER A 121 -6.39 1.08 4.02
C SER A 121 -5.33 0.08 3.60
N TYR A 122 -4.09 0.29 4.03
CA TYR A 122 -2.99 -0.60 3.70
C TYR A 122 -2.28 -1.06 4.96
N ARG A 123 -2.05 -2.37 5.06
CA ARG A 123 -1.03 -2.89 5.96
C ARG A 123 0.30 -2.81 5.24
N PHE A 124 1.23 -2.07 5.82
CA PHE A 124 2.61 -1.94 5.36
C PHE A 124 3.48 -2.94 6.12
N SER A 125 4.26 -3.77 5.43
CA SER A 125 5.19 -4.71 6.06
C SER A 125 6.43 -4.97 5.22
N ASN A 126 7.57 -5.27 5.84
CA ASN A 126 8.80 -5.65 5.12
C ASN A 126 8.96 -7.17 4.89
N ARG A 127 8.00 -7.98 5.32
CA ARG A 127 7.95 -9.42 5.04
C ARG A 127 6.66 -9.79 4.32
N VAL A 128 6.78 -10.73 3.38
CA VAL A 128 5.63 -11.41 2.74
C VAL A 128 5.08 -12.40 3.75
N ALA A 129 3.80 -12.27 4.12
CA ALA A 129 3.12 -13.30 4.88
C ALA A 129 3.08 -14.58 4.02
N LYS A 130 3.90 -15.58 4.37
CA LYS A 130 3.84 -16.89 3.73
C LYS A 130 2.66 -17.66 4.32
N GLU A 131 1.68 -17.91 3.46
CA GLU A 131 0.69 -18.99 3.54
C GLU A 131 -0.48 -18.86 4.55
N GLU A 132 -1.60 -19.44 4.11
CA GLU A 132 -3.02 -19.27 4.46
C GLU A 132 -3.42 -19.63 5.91
N ASN A 133 -2.46 -19.79 6.82
CA ASN A 133 -2.76 -20.10 8.24
C ASN A 133 -1.78 -19.47 9.25
N ALA A 134 -0.86 -18.62 8.81
CA ALA A 134 0.14 -18.00 9.69
C ALA A 134 -0.10 -16.49 9.89
N PHE A 135 -1.33 -16.08 10.21
CA PHE A 135 -1.57 -14.73 10.74
C PHE A 135 -0.96 -14.51 12.14
N LEU A 136 -0.34 -15.52 12.75
CA LEU A 136 0.12 -15.48 14.15
C LEU A 136 1.61 -15.76 14.41
N SER A 137 2.49 -16.08 13.44
CA SER A 137 3.86 -16.53 13.83
C SER A 137 5.08 -16.06 13.04
N ALA A 138 4.95 -15.21 12.02
CA ALA A 138 6.11 -14.48 11.49
C ALA A 138 5.93 -12.99 11.75
N LYS A 139 6.39 -12.50 12.91
CA LYS A 139 6.44 -11.05 13.16
C LYS A 139 7.30 -10.41 12.07
N ALA A 140 6.70 -9.58 11.23
CA ALA A 140 7.45 -8.67 10.38
C ALA A 140 8.33 -7.79 11.28
N VAL A 141 9.52 -7.41 10.80
CA VAL A 141 10.40 -6.52 11.57
C VAL A 141 9.79 -5.11 11.60
N ILE A 142 9.10 -4.71 10.53
CA ILE A 142 8.33 -3.48 10.45
C ILE A 142 6.91 -3.83 10.02
N GLU A 143 5.93 -3.35 10.80
CA GLU A 143 4.53 -3.49 10.45
C GLU A 143 3.68 -2.35 11.01
N PHE A 144 2.84 -1.75 10.19
CA PHE A 144 1.86 -0.77 10.63
C PHE A 144 0.73 -0.61 9.61
N ASP A 145 -0.41 -0.11 10.09
CA ASP A 145 -1.55 0.23 9.24
C ASP A 145 -1.45 1.69 8.81
N LEU A 146 -1.54 1.90 7.50
CA LEU A 146 -1.73 3.18 6.85
C LEU A 146 -3.22 3.38 6.62
N ASN A 147 -3.81 4.27 7.42
CA ASN A 147 -5.18 4.69 7.21
C ASN A 147 -5.29 5.43 5.87
N PRO A 148 -6.41 5.28 5.14
CA PRO A 148 -6.63 6.08 3.95
C PRO A 148 -6.55 7.56 4.32
N SER A 149 -5.81 8.31 3.52
CA SER A 149 -5.96 9.76 3.55
C SER A 149 -7.36 10.08 3.02
N PRO A 150 -8.14 10.97 3.65
CA PRO A 150 -9.43 11.37 3.12
C PRO A 150 -9.25 11.87 1.67
N PRO A 151 -10.19 11.58 0.75
CA PRO A 151 -10.16 12.19 -0.57
C PRO A 151 -10.23 13.71 -0.40
N TYR A 152 -9.33 14.42 -1.08
CA TYR A 152 -9.38 15.88 -1.22
C TYR A 152 -10.63 16.31 -1.98
#